data_AF-A0A9J7KV42-F1
#
_entry.id   AF-A0A9J7KV42-F1
#
_cell.length_a   1.000
_cell.length_b   1.000
_cell.length_c   1.000
_cell.angle_alpha   90.00
_cell.angle_beta   90.00
_cell.angle_gamma   90.00
#
_symmetry.space_group_name_H-M   'P 1'
#
loop_
_entity.id
_entity.type
_entity.pdbx_description
1 polymer ?
#
loop_
_entity_poly.entity_id
_entity_poly.type
_entity_poly.pdbx_seq_one_letter_code
_entity_poly.pdbx_strand_id
1 'polypeptide(L)'
;MDAVILVALVLLTGLAVQSADLSCKTFEEIYPSGKELCEKMWGDGFVYETNLSVGFTMWFFEAENPNNKVAERLGWPSPVDDCHLQSLHKEAPGPEPDNFTECYPWRDYSCCHQDTVQKIKEAYGREWHWERCGALSSACNRFFVQLACLYECEPNAGFYRKFPDHVYNDSDPNHNKWQMEGMPIRADYCDSWFRACRYDLFCGSGSYSSCAREYTKVGNTGDNGGNAGLIAGVVVACVIVAVLIGTLGFFIFRERKGEPLFNKLEAE
;
A
#
# COMPACT_ATOMS: atom_id res chain seq x y z
N MET A 1 37.02 5.27 -41.74
CA MET A 1 36.74 4.05 -40.96
C MET A 1 36.95 4.38 -39.50
N ASP A 2 35.85 4.26 -38.76
CA ASP A 2 35.77 3.84 -37.36
C ASP A 2 36.32 4.73 -36.24
N ALA A 3 35.39 5.39 -35.55
CA ALA A 3 35.30 5.26 -34.09
C ALA A 3 33.83 5.38 -33.68
N VAL A 4 33.28 4.21 -33.37
CA VAL A 4 31.90 3.93 -33.00
C VAL A 4 31.53 4.57 -31.67
N ILE A 5 30.29 5.05 -31.62
CA ILE A 5 29.47 5.48 -30.48
C ILE A 5 29.65 4.57 -29.25
N LEU A 6 29.86 5.16 -28.07
CA LEU A 6 29.47 4.55 -26.80
C LEU A 6 28.79 5.60 -25.90
N VAL A 7 27.56 5.97 -26.26
CA VAL A 7 26.65 6.63 -25.32
C VAL A 7 26.10 5.52 -24.43
N ALA A 8 26.68 5.35 -23.25
CA ALA A 8 26.10 4.53 -22.20
C ALA A 8 24.90 5.27 -21.61
N LEU A 9 23.73 5.12 -22.24
CA LEU A 9 22.44 5.45 -21.66
C LEU A 9 22.13 4.38 -20.60
N VAL A 10 22.68 4.56 -19.40
CA VAL A 10 22.28 3.78 -18.23
C VAL A 10 20.96 4.37 -17.76
N LEU A 11 19.86 3.77 -18.20
CA LEU A 11 18.55 3.96 -17.59
C LEU A 11 18.69 3.63 -16.10
N LEU A 12 18.55 4.65 -15.25
CA LEU A 12 18.33 4.50 -13.81
C LEU A 12 16.96 3.83 -13.62
N THR A 13 16.89 2.51 -13.76
CA THR A 13 15.90 1.75 -13.02
C THR A 13 16.42 1.68 -11.60
N GLY A 14 15.81 2.47 -10.71
CA GLY A 14 15.93 2.22 -9.29
C GLY A 14 15.54 0.77 -9.06
N LEU A 15 16.52 -0.07 -8.73
CA LEU A 15 16.27 -1.41 -8.23
C LEU A 15 15.55 -1.21 -6.90
N ALA A 16 14.22 -1.12 -6.95
CA ALA A 16 13.41 -1.64 -5.87
C ALA A 16 13.99 -3.02 -5.59
N VAL A 17 14.56 -3.20 -4.40
CA VAL A 17 15.02 -4.50 -3.93
C VAL A 17 13.77 -5.35 -3.81
N GLN A 18 13.35 -5.94 -4.92
CA GLN A 18 12.37 -6.98 -4.95
C GLN A 18 12.99 -8.08 -4.12
N SER A 19 12.44 -8.35 -2.94
CA SER A 19 12.93 -9.45 -2.13
C SER A 19 12.83 -10.70 -3.00
N ALA A 20 13.97 -11.23 -3.44
CA ALA A 20 14.05 -12.26 -4.48
C ALA A 20 13.36 -13.59 -4.10
N ASP A 21 12.76 -13.65 -2.92
CA ASP A 21 12.19 -14.83 -2.28
C ASP A 21 10.67 -14.70 -2.02
N LEU A 22 10.07 -13.53 -2.24
CA LEU A 22 8.60 -13.35 -2.17
C LEU A 22 8.00 -13.57 -3.56
N SER A 23 7.03 -14.49 -3.68
CA SER A 23 6.34 -14.72 -4.95
C SER A 23 5.43 -13.53 -5.27
N CYS A 24 5.93 -12.57 -6.04
CA CYS A 24 5.17 -11.40 -6.47
C CYS A 24 4.59 -11.62 -7.87
N LYS A 25 3.30 -11.33 -8.05
CA LYS A 25 2.58 -11.42 -9.33
C LYS A 25 1.71 -10.18 -9.51
N THR A 26 1.30 -9.91 -10.74
CA THR A 26 0.36 -8.83 -11.00
C THR A 26 -1.02 -9.14 -10.39
N PHE A 27 -1.82 -8.12 -10.08
CA PHE A 27 -3.18 -8.34 -9.59
C PHE A 27 -4.03 -9.13 -10.59
N GLU A 28 -3.88 -8.92 -11.91
CA GLU A 28 -4.65 -9.67 -12.91
C GLU A 28 -4.26 -11.15 -13.01
N GLU A 29 -3.05 -11.53 -12.62
CA GLU A 29 -2.64 -12.93 -12.50
C GLU A 29 -3.20 -13.60 -11.23
N ILE A 30 -3.47 -12.80 -10.18
CA ILE A 30 -3.90 -13.29 -8.86
C ILE A 30 -5.43 -13.35 -8.76
N TYR A 31 -6.11 -12.31 -9.23
CA TYR A 31 -7.55 -12.11 -9.10
C TYR A 31 -8.20 -12.06 -10.48
N PRO A 32 -9.12 -13.00 -10.79
CA PRO A 32 -9.87 -12.97 -12.05
C PRO A 32 -10.79 -11.75 -12.24
N SER A 33 -11.22 -11.09 -11.16
CA SER A 33 -12.19 -9.99 -11.18
C SER A 33 -12.12 -9.13 -9.91
N GLY A 34 -12.85 -8.01 -9.90
CA GLY A 34 -13.06 -7.19 -8.69
C GLY A 34 -13.74 -7.95 -7.55
N LYS A 35 -14.68 -8.83 -7.88
CA LYS A 35 -15.29 -9.75 -6.92
C LYS A 35 -14.26 -10.61 -6.21
N GLU A 36 -13.43 -11.32 -6.98
CA GLU A 36 -12.37 -12.17 -6.44
C GLU A 36 -11.36 -11.37 -5.61
N LEU A 37 -11.03 -10.14 -6.02
CA LEU A 37 -10.17 -9.27 -5.22
C LEU A 37 -10.77 -8.99 -3.84
N CYS A 38 -12.02 -8.53 -3.80
CA CYS A 38 -12.68 -8.15 -2.55
C CYS A 38 -12.90 -9.34 -1.61
N GLU A 39 -13.34 -10.47 -2.14
CA GLU A 39 -13.71 -11.66 -1.34
C GLU A 39 -12.50 -12.53 -0.95
N LYS A 40 -11.31 -12.29 -1.54
CA LYS A 40 -10.11 -13.11 -1.27
C LYS A 40 -9.03 -12.38 -0.48
N MET A 41 -8.78 -11.10 -0.77
CA MET A 41 -7.63 -10.39 -0.20
C MET A 41 -7.63 -10.42 1.33
N TRP A 42 -8.80 -10.26 1.94
CA TRP A 42 -8.98 -10.22 3.38
C TRP A 42 -9.72 -11.45 3.92
N GLY A 43 -9.65 -12.57 3.18
CA GLY A 43 -10.46 -13.76 3.47
C GLY A 43 -11.95 -13.39 3.47
N ASP A 44 -12.69 -13.92 4.43
CA ASP A 44 -14.16 -13.74 4.52
C ASP A 44 -14.60 -12.36 5.03
N GLY A 45 -13.69 -11.37 5.13
CA GLY A 45 -13.99 -10.05 5.68
C GLY A 45 -15.01 -9.24 4.87
N PHE A 46 -15.00 -9.40 3.54
CA PHE A 46 -15.85 -8.64 2.62
C PHE A 46 -16.61 -9.54 1.66
N VAL A 47 -17.81 -9.11 1.29
CA VAL A 47 -18.67 -9.77 0.30
C VAL A 47 -18.94 -8.79 -0.84
N TYR A 48 -18.87 -9.26 -2.08
CA TYR A 48 -19.16 -8.45 -3.26
C TYR A 48 -20.67 -8.24 -3.42
N GLU A 49 -21.14 -7.00 -3.24
CA GLU A 49 -22.58 -6.66 -3.25
C GLU A 49 -22.99 -5.88 -4.50
N THR A 50 -23.87 -6.49 -5.30
CA THR A 50 -24.41 -5.89 -6.54
C THR A 50 -25.56 -4.94 -6.29
N ASN A 51 -26.30 -5.12 -5.20
CA ASN A 51 -27.34 -4.21 -4.77
C ASN A 51 -26.73 -3.02 -4.03
N LEU A 52 -26.44 -1.97 -4.79
CA LEU A 52 -25.76 -0.76 -4.32
C LEU A 52 -26.51 -0.01 -3.19
N SER A 53 -27.79 -0.31 -2.93
CA SER A 53 -28.50 0.26 -1.78
C SER A 53 -28.09 -0.38 -0.45
N VAL A 54 -27.55 -1.59 -0.47
CA VAL A 54 -27.13 -2.32 0.74
C VAL A 54 -25.62 -2.57 0.80
N GLY A 55 -24.88 -2.16 -0.23
CA GLY A 55 -23.42 -2.18 -0.21
C GLY A 55 -22.82 -0.93 0.44
N PHE A 56 -21.86 -1.13 1.33
CA PHE A 56 -21.02 -0.07 1.90
C PHE A 56 -19.99 0.43 0.88
N THR A 57 -19.69 1.72 0.94
CA THR A 57 -18.55 2.31 0.22
C THR A 57 -17.37 2.42 1.17
N MET A 58 -16.14 2.18 0.67
CA MET A 58 -14.92 2.38 1.47
C MET A 58 -14.41 3.82 1.43
N TRP A 59 -15.12 4.72 0.74
CA TRP A 59 -14.79 6.13 0.68
C TRP A 59 -15.99 6.98 0.28
N PHE A 60 -16.02 8.23 0.74
CA PHE A 60 -17.06 9.21 0.40
C PHE A 60 -16.51 10.64 0.43
N PHE A 61 -17.23 11.58 -0.17
CA PHE A 61 -16.88 13.01 -0.20
C PHE A 61 -18.00 13.89 0.38
N GLU A 62 -19.14 13.28 0.68
CA GLU A 62 -20.30 13.88 1.28
C GLU A 62 -20.01 14.32 2.72
N ALA A 63 -20.73 15.35 3.19
CA ALA A 63 -20.60 15.83 4.57
C ALA A 63 -21.14 14.81 5.59
N GLU A 64 -22.15 14.03 5.20
CA GLU A 64 -22.69 12.93 6.00
C GLU A 64 -22.12 11.60 5.52
N ASN A 65 -21.78 10.71 6.45
CA ASN A 65 -21.35 9.36 6.12
C ASN A 65 -22.50 8.58 5.45
N PRO A 66 -22.40 8.21 4.16
CA PRO A 66 -23.45 7.49 3.45
C PRO A 66 -23.66 6.06 3.98
N ASN A 67 -22.65 5.49 4.64
CA ASN A 67 -22.74 4.15 5.22
C ASN A 67 -23.75 4.07 6.37
N ASN A 68 -24.08 5.19 7.04
CA ASN A 68 -25.13 5.22 8.05
C ASN A 68 -26.49 4.80 7.47
N LYS A 69 -26.84 5.34 6.29
CA LYS A 69 -28.08 4.98 5.58
C LYS A 69 -28.07 3.54 5.05
N VAL A 70 -26.88 3.00 4.75
CA VAL A 70 -26.73 1.58 4.38
C VAL A 70 -27.00 0.69 5.60
N ALA A 71 -26.40 1.01 6.75
CA ALA A 71 -26.62 0.29 8.00
C ALA A 71 -28.11 0.31 8.42
N GLU A 72 -28.77 1.47 8.37
CA GLU A 72 -30.20 1.61 8.65
C GLU A 72 -31.07 0.71 7.74
N ARG A 73 -30.78 0.66 6.43
CA ARG A 73 -31.51 -0.20 5.48
C ARG A 73 -31.32 -1.69 5.76
N LEU A 74 -30.17 -2.05 6.34
CA LEU A 74 -29.88 -3.41 6.78
C LEU A 74 -30.46 -3.72 8.18
N GLY A 75 -31.16 -2.77 8.80
CA GLY A 75 -31.83 -2.94 10.09
C GLY A 75 -30.92 -2.68 11.30
N TRP A 76 -29.76 -2.07 11.10
CA TRP A 76 -28.85 -1.71 12.18
C TRP A 76 -29.10 -0.27 12.65
N PRO A 77 -28.94 0.02 13.96
CA PRO A 77 -28.99 1.39 14.44
C PRO A 77 -27.78 2.18 13.90
N SER A 78 -27.99 3.39 13.38
CA SER A 78 -26.88 4.27 12.97
C SER A 78 -27.29 5.73 13.17
N PRO A 79 -26.37 6.63 13.59
CA PRO A 79 -24.98 6.37 14.00
C PRO A 79 -24.91 5.47 15.24
N VAL A 80 -23.82 4.71 15.37
CA VAL A 80 -23.56 3.84 16.54
C VAL A 80 -22.86 4.63 17.64
N ASP A 81 -23.06 4.23 18.90
CA ASP A 81 -22.42 4.85 20.07
C ASP A 81 -21.11 4.17 20.48
N ASP A 82 -20.82 2.98 19.95
CA ASP A 82 -19.66 2.16 20.31
C ASP A 82 -18.82 1.80 19.07
N CYS A 83 -17.50 1.74 19.25
CA CYS A 83 -16.57 1.18 18.26
C CYS A 83 -16.35 -0.31 18.56
N HIS A 84 -17.12 -1.18 17.90
CA HIS A 84 -17.13 -2.60 18.25
C HIS A 84 -15.91 -3.39 17.76
N LEU A 85 -15.20 -2.93 16.72
CA LEU A 85 -13.92 -3.51 16.29
C LEU A 85 -12.81 -3.02 17.21
N GLN A 86 -11.95 -3.93 17.68
CA GLN A 86 -10.89 -3.60 18.63
C GLN A 86 -9.53 -4.04 18.09
N SER A 87 -8.85 -3.07 17.46
CA SER A 87 -7.42 -3.15 17.09
C SER A 87 -6.70 -1.89 17.57
N LEU A 88 -6.70 -0.82 16.76
CA LEU A 88 -6.20 0.52 17.11
C LEU A 88 -7.34 1.54 17.28
N HIS A 89 -8.56 1.03 17.45
CA HIS A 89 -9.79 1.82 17.51
C HIS A 89 -9.99 2.45 18.90
N LYS A 90 -10.77 3.53 18.92
CA LYS A 90 -11.40 4.12 20.09
C LYS A 90 -12.38 3.14 20.75
N GLU A 91 -12.85 3.48 21.95
CA GLU A 91 -14.00 2.80 22.58
C GLU A 91 -15.34 3.25 21.98
N ALA A 92 -15.49 4.54 21.69
CA ALA A 92 -16.70 5.14 21.14
C ALA A 92 -16.35 6.12 20.00
N PRO A 93 -17.22 6.27 18.99
CA PRO A 93 -16.95 7.20 17.91
C PRO A 93 -16.98 8.65 18.39
N GLY A 94 -16.19 9.51 17.75
CA GLY A 94 -16.18 10.93 18.08
C GLY A 94 -15.36 11.76 17.11
N PRO A 95 -15.38 13.09 17.28
CA PRO A 95 -14.66 13.99 16.39
C PRO A 95 -13.15 13.85 16.54
N GLU A 96 -12.45 14.00 15.43
CA GLU A 96 -11.01 14.11 15.31
C GLU A 96 -10.57 15.58 15.30
N PRO A 97 -9.30 15.88 15.67
CA PRO A 97 -8.79 17.24 15.68
C PRO A 97 -8.76 17.87 14.28
N ASP A 98 -8.68 19.20 14.21
CA ASP A 98 -8.65 19.95 12.95
C ASP A 98 -7.50 19.56 12.02
N ASN A 99 -6.42 19.00 12.57
CA ASN A 99 -5.27 18.50 11.81
C ASN A 99 -5.45 17.05 11.33
N PHE A 100 -6.66 16.51 11.35
CA PHE A 100 -6.96 15.17 10.85
C PHE A 100 -6.67 15.06 9.35
N THR A 101 -5.94 14.01 8.95
CA THR A 101 -5.35 13.92 7.61
C THR A 101 -6.04 12.89 6.71
N GLU A 102 -5.40 11.75 6.47
CA GLU A 102 -5.67 10.89 5.32
C GLU A 102 -7.14 10.44 5.28
N CYS A 103 -7.72 10.02 6.41
CA CYS A 103 -9.08 9.50 6.53
C CYS A 103 -10.17 10.57 6.76
N TYR A 104 -9.96 11.79 6.25
CA TYR A 104 -10.82 12.96 6.48
C TYR A 104 -12.34 12.76 6.40
N PRO A 105 -12.91 11.90 5.51
CA PRO A 105 -14.36 11.71 5.45
C PRO A 105 -15.01 11.34 6.79
N TRP A 106 -14.29 10.68 7.69
CA TRP A 106 -14.80 10.31 9.02
C TRP A 106 -14.49 11.33 10.13
N ARG A 107 -13.86 12.47 9.83
CA ARG A 107 -13.33 13.39 10.87
C ARG A 107 -14.34 13.72 11.96
N ASP A 108 -15.58 14.02 11.60
CA ASP A 108 -16.56 14.54 12.56
C ASP A 108 -17.15 13.41 13.44
N TYR A 109 -17.01 12.14 13.03
CA TYR A 109 -17.51 10.97 13.75
C TYR A 109 -16.75 9.69 13.34
N SER A 110 -15.61 9.41 13.98
CA SER A 110 -14.72 8.29 13.64
C SER A 110 -14.45 7.35 14.82
N CYS A 111 -14.09 6.10 14.50
CA CYS A 111 -13.54 5.12 15.44
C CYS A 111 -12.00 5.07 15.48
N CYS A 112 -11.30 5.78 14.61
CA CYS A 112 -9.83 5.78 14.58
C CYS A 112 -9.27 6.90 15.48
N HIS A 113 -7.95 7.10 15.47
CA HIS A 113 -7.30 8.29 16.04
C HIS A 113 -6.43 8.95 14.97
N GLN A 114 -6.25 10.27 15.01
CA GLN A 114 -5.30 10.97 14.14
C GLN A 114 -3.89 10.34 14.14
N ASP A 115 -3.41 9.88 15.29
CA ASP A 115 -2.10 9.20 15.38
C ASP A 115 -2.05 7.88 14.59
N THR A 116 -3.16 7.13 14.56
CA THR A 116 -3.31 5.92 13.73
C THR A 116 -3.30 6.29 12.25
N VAL A 117 -4.06 7.33 11.88
CA VAL A 117 -4.20 7.78 10.49
C VAL A 117 -2.87 8.28 9.91
N GLN A 118 -2.07 9.02 10.68
CA GLN A 118 -0.75 9.51 10.24
C GLN A 118 0.22 8.38 9.91
N LYS A 119 0.03 7.20 10.49
CA LYS A 119 0.90 6.04 10.33
C LYS A 119 0.17 4.86 9.71
N ILE A 120 -0.95 5.09 9.02
CA ILE A 120 -1.87 4.02 8.60
C ILE A 120 -1.21 2.93 7.74
N LYS A 121 -0.15 3.29 6.99
CA LYS A 121 0.68 2.35 6.22
C LYS A 121 1.49 1.38 7.09
N GLU A 122 1.93 1.84 8.26
CA GLU A 122 2.91 1.18 9.14
C GLU A 122 2.31 0.74 10.48
N ALA A 123 1.02 1.02 10.71
CA ALA A 123 0.39 0.96 12.03
C ALA A 123 0.41 -0.42 12.69
N TYR A 124 0.48 -1.49 11.89
CA TYR A 124 0.45 -2.88 12.39
C TYR A 124 1.80 -3.60 12.26
N GLY A 125 2.87 -2.90 11.89
CA GLY A 125 4.19 -3.50 11.69
C GLY A 125 4.53 -3.79 10.23
N ARG A 126 5.81 -4.03 9.97
CA ARG A 126 6.39 -4.12 8.61
C ARG A 126 5.76 -5.21 7.76
N GLU A 127 5.40 -6.33 8.38
CA GLU A 127 4.77 -7.46 7.71
C GLU A 127 3.33 -7.17 7.26
N TRP A 128 2.70 -6.16 7.84
CA TRP A 128 1.35 -5.71 7.48
C TRP A 128 1.35 -4.49 6.57
N HIS A 129 2.52 -4.00 6.12
CA HIS A 129 2.60 -3.01 5.04
C HIS A 129 2.07 -3.62 3.73
N TRP A 130 1.29 -2.89 2.93
CA TRP A 130 0.70 -3.48 1.71
C TRP A 130 1.67 -3.54 0.51
N GLU A 131 2.69 -2.68 0.47
CA GLU A 131 3.67 -2.60 -0.63
C GLU A 131 4.84 -3.60 -0.46
N ARG A 132 4.54 -4.85 -0.06
CA ARG A 132 5.55 -5.91 0.16
C ARG A 132 6.22 -6.39 -1.12
N CYS A 133 5.57 -6.20 -2.26
CA CYS A 133 6.06 -6.57 -3.59
C CYS A 133 6.68 -5.39 -4.36
N GLY A 134 6.99 -4.29 -3.66
CA GLY A 134 7.40 -3.03 -4.26
C GLY A 134 6.29 -1.98 -4.21
N ALA A 135 6.64 -0.75 -4.54
CA ALA A 135 5.71 0.37 -4.51
C ALA A 135 4.54 0.13 -5.48
N LEU A 136 3.33 0.43 -5.02
CA LEU A 136 2.12 0.44 -5.83
C LEU A 136 2.01 1.76 -6.58
N SER A 137 1.35 1.73 -7.73
CA SER A 137 0.89 2.91 -8.44
C SER A 137 0.02 3.78 -7.52
N SER A 138 0.03 5.09 -7.72
CA SER A 138 -0.80 6.01 -6.92
C SER A 138 -2.29 5.68 -7.02
N ALA A 139 -2.73 5.20 -8.19
CA ALA A 139 -4.10 4.75 -8.42
C ALA A 139 -4.44 3.54 -7.53
N CYS A 140 -3.57 2.53 -7.48
CA CYS A 140 -3.78 1.34 -6.66
C CYS A 140 -3.64 1.63 -5.16
N ASN A 141 -2.58 2.34 -4.76
CA ASN A 141 -2.29 2.66 -3.35
C ASN A 141 -3.46 3.38 -2.66
N ARG A 142 -4.18 4.24 -3.40
CA ARG A 142 -5.36 4.94 -2.86
C ARG A 142 -6.41 3.97 -2.33
N PHE A 143 -6.67 2.85 -3.01
CA PHE A 143 -7.67 1.89 -2.56
C PHE A 143 -7.28 1.19 -1.26
N PHE A 144 -5.98 0.91 -1.06
CA PHE A 144 -5.48 0.36 0.21
C PHE A 144 -5.64 1.34 1.37
N VAL A 145 -5.37 2.63 1.12
CA VAL A 145 -5.62 3.69 2.11
C VAL A 145 -7.11 3.77 2.46
N GLN A 146 -7.98 3.82 1.45
CA GLN A 146 -9.43 3.92 1.63
C GLN A 146 -9.98 2.71 2.43
N LEU A 147 -9.50 1.51 2.11
CA LEU A 147 -9.81 0.32 2.89
C LEU A 147 -9.33 0.44 4.34
N ALA A 148 -8.09 0.87 4.58
CA ALA A 148 -7.56 1.01 5.93
C ALA A 148 -8.35 2.07 6.73
N CYS A 149 -8.76 3.16 6.08
CA CYS A 149 -9.64 4.17 6.69
C CYS A 149 -11.02 3.60 7.00
N LEU A 150 -11.63 2.80 6.11
CA LEU A 150 -12.87 2.09 6.43
C LEU A 150 -12.65 1.21 7.66
N TYR A 151 -11.62 0.37 7.66
CA TYR A 151 -11.37 -0.57 8.75
C TYR A 151 -11.20 0.13 10.10
N GLU A 152 -10.39 1.19 10.17
CA GLU A 152 -10.10 1.86 11.45
C GLU A 152 -11.12 2.93 11.85
N CYS A 153 -11.69 3.65 10.89
CA CYS A 153 -12.47 4.85 11.18
C CYS A 153 -13.99 4.66 11.08
N GLU A 154 -14.49 3.70 10.29
CA GLU A 154 -15.93 3.52 10.04
C GLU A 154 -16.65 2.93 11.26
N PRO A 155 -17.54 3.67 11.92
CA PRO A 155 -18.25 3.16 13.09
C PRO A 155 -19.12 1.93 12.77
N ASN A 156 -19.73 1.88 11.59
CA ASN A 156 -20.59 0.77 11.18
C ASN A 156 -19.80 -0.51 10.83
N ALA A 157 -18.47 -0.47 10.68
CA ALA A 157 -17.64 -1.66 10.45
C ALA A 157 -17.73 -2.64 11.64
N GLY A 158 -17.99 -2.11 12.84
CA GLY A 158 -18.22 -2.86 14.07
C GLY A 158 -19.28 -3.96 13.99
N PHE A 159 -20.31 -3.74 13.17
CA PHE A 159 -21.41 -4.68 12.93
C PHE A 159 -20.97 -5.98 12.28
N TYR A 160 -19.83 -5.95 11.61
CA TYR A 160 -19.26 -7.09 10.92
C TYR A 160 -18.11 -7.74 11.71
N ARG A 161 -17.94 -7.41 13.00
CA ARG A 161 -16.99 -8.14 13.85
C ARG A 161 -17.40 -9.61 13.91
N LYS A 162 -16.50 -10.50 13.47
CA LYS A 162 -16.74 -11.95 13.35
C LYS A 162 -17.18 -12.58 14.68
N PHE A 163 -16.63 -12.09 15.78
CA PHE A 163 -16.97 -12.55 17.13
C PHE A 163 -17.59 -11.39 17.94
N PRO A 164 -18.90 -11.11 17.76
CA PRO A 164 -19.59 -10.09 18.56
C PRO A 164 -19.62 -10.51 20.04
N ASP A 165 -19.89 -9.58 20.97
CA ASP A 165 -19.70 -9.82 22.42
C ASP A 165 -20.48 -11.02 22.97
N HIS A 166 -21.64 -11.34 22.39
CA HIS A 166 -22.43 -12.51 22.78
C HIS A 166 -21.89 -13.85 22.27
N VAL A 167 -20.93 -13.83 21.34
CA VAL A 167 -20.23 -15.01 20.78
C VAL A 167 -18.78 -15.07 21.28
N TYR A 168 -18.14 -13.92 21.51
CA TYR A 168 -16.74 -13.82 21.91
C TYR A 168 -16.46 -14.59 23.20
N ASN A 169 -15.32 -15.29 23.20
CA ASN A 169 -14.88 -16.12 24.31
C ASN A 169 -13.37 -15.98 24.44
N ASP A 170 -12.92 -15.31 25.50
CA ASP A 170 -11.49 -15.04 25.76
C ASP A 170 -10.67 -16.33 25.99
N SER A 171 -11.33 -17.44 26.34
CA SER A 171 -10.66 -18.74 26.50
C SER A 171 -10.46 -19.51 25.19
N ASP A 172 -11.11 -19.10 24.09
CA ASP A 172 -10.92 -19.74 22.78
C ASP A 172 -9.81 -19.00 22.00
N PRO A 173 -8.67 -19.64 21.72
CA PRO A 173 -7.56 -18.99 21.00
C PRO A 173 -7.89 -18.62 19.55
N ASN A 174 -9.00 -19.10 18.99
CA ASN A 174 -9.48 -18.73 17.66
C ASN A 174 -10.36 -17.47 17.68
N HIS A 175 -10.85 -17.06 18.85
CA HIS A 175 -11.67 -15.87 19.01
C HIS A 175 -10.77 -14.64 19.16
N ASN A 176 -11.15 -13.57 18.50
CA ASN A 176 -10.47 -12.28 18.57
C ASN A 176 -11.49 -11.14 18.42
N LYS A 177 -11.05 -9.91 18.66
CA LYS A 177 -11.94 -8.73 18.64
C LYS A 177 -11.72 -7.80 17.43
N TRP A 178 -10.79 -8.13 16.55
CA TRP A 178 -10.36 -7.29 15.44
C TRP A 178 -10.82 -7.81 14.07
N GLN A 179 -11.20 -9.07 13.95
CA GLN A 179 -11.53 -9.70 12.68
C GLN A 179 -12.95 -9.33 12.24
N MET A 180 -13.07 -8.99 10.96
CA MET A 180 -14.35 -8.78 10.28
C MET A 180 -14.77 -10.02 9.50
N GLU A 181 -16.07 -10.15 9.27
CA GLU A 181 -16.66 -11.16 8.39
C GLU A 181 -17.93 -10.61 7.72
N GLY A 182 -18.02 -10.79 6.39
CA GLY A 182 -19.27 -10.62 5.67
C GLY A 182 -19.73 -9.19 5.38
N MET A 183 -18.86 -8.17 5.51
CA MET A 183 -19.27 -6.79 5.22
C MET A 183 -19.55 -6.61 3.71
N PRO A 184 -20.78 -6.23 3.29
CA PRO A 184 -21.13 -6.10 1.89
C PRO A 184 -20.50 -4.83 1.33
N ILE A 185 -19.54 -4.98 0.43
CA ILE A 185 -18.87 -3.87 -0.25
C ILE A 185 -19.48 -3.74 -1.63
N ARG A 186 -19.76 -2.50 -2.05
CA ARG A 186 -20.33 -2.25 -3.36
C ARG A 186 -19.46 -2.82 -4.48
N ALA A 187 -20.13 -3.52 -5.39
CA ALA A 187 -19.55 -4.12 -6.59
C ALA A 187 -18.72 -3.14 -7.41
N ASP A 188 -19.24 -1.92 -7.61
CA ASP A 188 -18.58 -0.87 -8.39
C ASP A 188 -17.25 -0.40 -7.76
N TYR A 189 -17.15 -0.43 -6.44
CA TYR A 189 -15.93 -0.16 -5.70
C TYR A 189 -14.89 -1.27 -5.92
N CYS A 190 -15.28 -2.54 -5.74
CA CYS A 190 -14.42 -3.70 -5.94
C CYS A 190 -13.86 -3.77 -7.38
N ASP A 191 -14.69 -3.51 -8.39
CA ASP A 191 -14.28 -3.49 -9.79
C ASP A 191 -13.35 -2.31 -10.11
N SER A 192 -13.53 -1.18 -9.44
CA SER A 192 -12.65 -0.02 -9.60
C SER A 192 -11.29 -0.25 -8.93
N TRP A 193 -11.27 -0.89 -7.76
CA TRP A 193 -10.05 -1.29 -7.08
C TRP A 193 -9.23 -2.24 -7.96
N PHE A 194 -9.85 -3.31 -8.46
CA PHE A 194 -9.16 -4.26 -9.34
C PHE A 194 -8.59 -3.61 -10.61
N ARG A 195 -9.38 -2.75 -11.27
CA ARG A 195 -8.88 -2.03 -12.46
C ARG A 195 -7.71 -1.10 -12.14
N ALA A 196 -7.74 -0.42 -11.00
CA ALA A 196 -6.68 0.49 -10.59
C ALA A 196 -5.36 -0.24 -10.25
N CYS A 197 -5.46 -1.45 -9.69
CA CYS A 197 -4.31 -2.27 -9.30
C CYS A 197 -3.85 -3.28 -10.36
N ARG A 198 -4.52 -3.36 -11.51
CA ARG A 198 -4.42 -4.46 -12.48
C ARG A 198 -2.99 -4.92 -12.78
N TYR A 199 -2.08 -3.95 -12.97
CA TYR A 199 -0.68 -4.18 -13.35
C TYR A 199 0.32 -3.99 -12.21
N ASP A 200 -0.15 -3.61 -11.02
CA ASP A 200 0.67 -3.54 -9.82
C ASP A 200 0.98 -4.94 -9.29
N LEU A 201 1.99 -5.06 -8.44
CA LEU A 201 2.43 -6.34 -7.90
C LEU A 201 1.87 -6.58 -6.48
N PHE A 202 1.47 -7.82 -6.22
CA PHE A 202 1.07 -8.30 -4.90
C PHE A 202 1.55 -9.74 -4.67
N CYS A 203 1.48 -10.24 -3.44
CA CYS A 203 1.86 -11.62 -3.15
C CYS A 203 0.96 -12.61 -3.89
N GLY A 204 1.58 -13.60 -4.52
CA GLY A 204 0.99 -14.50 -5.51
C GLY A 204 -0.11 -15.43 -4.99
N SER A 205 -0.31 -15.54 -3.67
CA SER A 205 -1.47 -16.24 -3.09
C SER A 205 -2.75 -15.38 -3.11
N GLY A 206 -2.62 -14.05 -3.19
CA GLY A 206 -3.74 -13.11 -3.14
C GLY A 206 -4.39 -12.96 -1.77
N SER A 207 -3.83 -13.54 -0.71
CA SER A 207 -4.32 -13.37 0.66
C SER A 207 -3.37 -12.45 1.43
N TYR A 208 -3.90 -11.42 2.08
CA TYR A 208 -3.10 -10.45 2.84
C TYR A 208 -2.37 -11.09 4.02
N SER A 209 -3.06 -11.93 4.79
CA SER A 209 -2.49 -12.64 5.94
C SER A 209 -1.46 -13.70 5.52
N SER A 210 -1.71 -14.40 4.41
CA SER A 210 -0.74 -15.35 3.86
C SER A 210 0.51 -14.63 3.34
N CYS A 211 0.33 -13.48 2.67
CA CYS A 211 1.39 -12.60 2.22
C CYS A 211 2.25 -12.07 3.38
N ALA A 212 1.63 -11.60 4.46
CA ALA A 212 2.34 -11.15 5.66
C ALA A 212 3.22 -12.28 6.25
N ARG A 213 2.67 -13.49 6.37
CA ARG A 213 3.41 -14.68 6.83
C ARG A 213 4.59 -15.04 5.93
N GLU A 214 4.43 -14.94 4.62
CA GLU A 214 5.52 -15.19 3.65
C GLU A 214 6.59 -14.12 3.75
N TYR A 215 6.20 -12.84 3.82
CA TYR A 215 7.11 -11.71 3.95
C TYR A 215 7.99 -11.80 5.21
N THR A 216 7.42 -12.17 6.36
CA THR A 216 8.19 -12.35 7.60
C THR A 216 9.26 -13.44 7.48
N LYS A 217 8.99 -14.50 6.71
CA LYS A 217 10.00 -15.56 6.48
C LYS A 217 11.19 -15.03 5.69
N VAL A 218 10.94 -14.19 4.68
CA VAL A 218 11.98 -13.57 3.85
C VAL A 218 12.75 -12.48 4.62
N GLY A 219 12.07 -11.72 5.47
CA GLY A 219 12.72 -10.72 6.32
C GLY A 219 13.75 -11.35 7.28
N ASN A 220 13.44 -12.51 7.85
CA ASN A 220 14.33 -13.21 8.78
C ASN A 220 15.54 -13.89 8.10
N THR A 221 15.49 -14.14 6.79
CA THR A 221 16.64 -14.66 6.03
C THR A 221 17.56 -13.55 5.50
N GLY A 222 17.06 -12.31 5.42
CA GLY A 222 17.75 -11.13 4.87
C GLY A 222 18.67 -10.36 5.83
N ASP A 223 18.61 -10.58 7.14
CA ASP A 223 19.43 -9.83 8.12
C ASP A 223 20.94 -10.15 8.07
N ASN A 224 21.36 -11.15 7.29
CA ASN A 224 22.78 -11.38 6.99
C ASN A 224 23.32 -10.50 5.82
N GLY A 225 22.49 -9.63 5.22
CA GLY A 225 22.83 -8.87 4.02
C GLY A 225 22.66 -7.34 4.11
N GLY A 226 22.40 -6.80 5.31
CA GLY A 226 21.89 -5.43 5.53
C GLY A 226 22.73 -4.25 5.01
N ASN A 227 23.94 -4.47 4.49
CA ASN A 227 24.76 -3.41 3.89
C ASN A 227 25.13 -3.64 2.42
N ALA A 228 24.80 -4.79 1.82
CA ALA A 228 25.28 -5.11 0.48
C ALA A 228 24.70 -4.16 -0.60
N GLY A 229 23.41 -3.80 -0.49
CA GLY A 229 22.76 -2.88 -1.43
C GLY A 229 23.24 -1.43 -1.31
N LEU A 230 23.44 -0.95 -0.08
CA LEU A 230 23.99 0.39 0.18
C LEU A 230 25.45 0.49 -0.26
N ILE A 231 26.26 -0.54 0.01
CA ILE A 231 27.65 -0.63 -0.45
C ILE A 231 27.70 -0.67 -1.98
N ALA A 232 26.86 -1.47 -2.64
CA ALA A 232 26.81 -1.52 -4.10
C ALA A 232 26.45 -0.17 -4.72
N GLY A 233 25.43 0.53 -4.18
CA GLY A 233 25.05 1.87 -4.64
C GLY A 233 26.15 2.91 -4.47
N VAL A 234 26.83 2.93 -3.32
CA VAL A 234 27.96 3.83 -3.04
C VAL A 234 29.15 3.53 -3.95
N VAL A 235 29.48 2.24 -4.15
CA VAL A 235 30.58 1.85 -5.04
C VAL A 235 30.32 2.28 -6.47
N VAL A 236 29.10 2.07 -6.99
CA VAL A 236 28.73 2.50 -8.34
C VAL A 236 28.81 4.03 -8.48
N ALA A 237 28.30 4.79 -7.51
CA ALA A 237 28.39 6.25 -7.52
C ALA A 237 29.86 6.74 -7.49
N CYS A 238 30.69 6.14 -6.64
CA CYS A 238 32.13 6.45 -6.57
C CYS A 238 32.86 6.14 -7.88
N VAL A 239 32.53 5.03 -8.54
CA VAL A 239 33.11 4.66 -9.84
C VAL A 239 32.71 5.65 -10.92
N ILE A 240 31.44 6.08 -10.97
CA ILE A 240 30.97 7.10 -11.93
C ILE A 240 31.73 8.42 -11.72
N VAL A 241 31.84 8.88 -10.46
CA VAL A 241 32.58 10.11 -10.13
C VAL A 241 34.05 10.00 -10.53
N ALA A 242 34.70 8.87 -10.27
CA ALA A 242 36.10 8.64 -10.65
C ALA A 242 36.30 8.67 -12.18
N VAL A 243 35.37 8.09 -12.95
CA VAL A 243 35.39 8.13 -14.42
C VAL A 243 35.19 9.56 -14.94
N LEU A 244 34.26 10.33 -14.36
CA LEU A 244 34.05 11.73 -14.74
C LEU A 244 35.26 12.61 -14.41
N ILE A 245 35.89 12.42 -13.26
CA ILE A 245 37.13 13.14 -12.90
C ILE A 245 38.28 12.75 -13.82
N GLY A 246 38.43 11.45 -14.11
CA GLY A 246 39.48 10.94 -15.01
C GLY A 246 39.34 11.47 -16.43
N THR A 247 38.11 11.49 -16.97
CA THR A 247 37.81 12.04 -18.30
C THR A 247 38.05 13.55 -18.35
N LEU A 248 37.60 14.31 -17.35
CA LEU A 248 37.89 15.75 -17.25
C LEU A 248 39.39 16.03 -17.15
N GLY A 249 40.12 15.27 -16.33
CA GLY A 249 41.57 15.38 -16.19
C GLY A 249 42.32 15.07 -17.49
N PHE A 250 41.87 14.06 -18.23
CA PHE A 250 42.41 13.72 -19.55
C PHE A 250 42.21 14.87 -20.56
N PHE A 251 41.04 15.50 -20.58
CA PHE A 251 40.78 16.66 -21.44
C PHE A 251 41.69 17.85 -21.08
N ILE A 252 41.81 18.17 -19.79
CA ILE A 252 42.69 19.25 -19.31
C ILE A 252 44.16 18.97 -19.66
N PHE A 253 44.61 17.72 -19.53
CA PHE A 253 45.97 17.32 -19.87
C PHE A 253 46.26 17.47 -21.37
N ARG A 254 45.34 17.04 -22.23
CA ARG A 254 45.48 17.18 -23.69
C ARG A 254 45.48 18.63 -24.14
N GLU A 255 44.64 19.48 -23.54
CA GLU A 255 44.68 20.92 -23.78
C GLU A 255 46.02 21.54 -23.38
N ARG A 256 46.55 21.19 -22.20
CA ARG A 256 47.87 21.68 -21.76
C ARG A 256 49.03 21.26 -22.66
N LYS A 257 48.90 20.13 -23.37
CA LYS A 257 49.88 19.65 -24.35
C LYS A 257 49.72 20.25 -25.74
N GLY A 258 48.68 21.06 -25.97
CA GLY A 258 48.39 21.65 -27.28
C GLY A 258 47.83 20.66 -28.30
N GLU A 259 47.26 19.53 -27.84
CA GLU A 259 46.61 18.52 -28.70
C GLU A 259 45.11 18.39 -28.36
N PRO A 260 44.31 19.45 -28.56
CA PRO A 260 42.90 19.44 -28.20
C PRO A 260 42.13 18.38 -28.99
N LEU A 261 41.18 17.72 -28.30
CA LEU A 261 40.37 16.64 -28.87
C LEU A 261 39.20 17.17 -29.72
N PHE A 262 38.81 18.42 -29.47
CA PHE A 262 37.77 19.13 -30.21
C PHE A 262 38.38 20.33 -30.92
N ASN A 263 38.03 20.50 -32.19
CA ASN A 263 38.38 21.72 -32.91
C ASN A 263 37.58 22.90 -32.34
N LYS A 264 38.14 24.11 -32.43
CA LYS A 264 37.35 25.32 -32.15
C LYS A 264 36.14 25.32 -33.07
N LEU A 265 34.96 25.57 -32.51
CA LEU A 265 33.76 25.81 -33.31
C LEU A 265 34.06 27.01 -34.21
N GLU A 266 33.97 26.79 -35.52
CA GLU A 266 34.04 27.89 -36.48
C GLU A 266 32.83 28.79 -36.21
N ALA A 267 33.11 30.05 -35.92
CA ALA A 267 32.07 31.06 -35.76
C ALA A 267 31.58 31.44 -37.16
N GLU A 268 30.36 31.05 -37.51
CA GLU A 268 29.56 31.74 -38.54
C GLU A 268 28.93 33.02 -37.97
#